data_AF-A0A4U0FG73-F1
#
_entry.id   AF-A0A4U0FG73-F1
#
_cell.length_a   1.000
_cell.length_b   1.000
_cell.length_c   1.000
_cell.angle_alpha   90.00
_cell.angle_beta   90.00
_cell.angle_gamma   90.00
#
_symmetry.space_group_name_H-M   'P 1'
#
loop_
_entity.id
_entity.type
_entity.pdbx_description
1 polymer ?
#
loop_
_entity_poly.entity_id
_entity_poly.type
_entity_poly.pdbx_seq_one_letter_code
_entity_poly.pdbx_strand_id
1 'polypeptide(L)'
;MKKVLIILSIIALAPIMLIVVFAILPWLLIAIGIWLEPAPPAPKLTYAEFPFRLEFESQGKLLTIKDSLICKYDGIGMNEGVGKYHKWKDYFASGIERITLLKISDNQEINYEPGCPESFMEGKGSNFELIYAPFDAVEFKTDGKYKEWSHIEAEELFNRYQIKIINFNVDDPILTKTD
;
A
#
# COMPACT_ATOMS: atom_id res chain seq x y z
N MET A 1 0.59 58.49 20.51
CA MET A 1 1.65 57.46 20.61
C MET A 1 1.08 56.08 20.98
N LYS A 2 0.46 55.87 22.16
CA LYS A 2 -0.13 54.56 22.55
C LYS A 2 -1.10 53.96 21.52
N LYS A 3 -2.02 54.77 20.96
CA LYS A 3 -2.99 54.30 19.93
C LYS A 3 -2.31 53.86 18.63
N VAL A 4 -1.22 54.51 18.22
CA VAL A 4 -0.46 54.19 17.00
C VAL A 4 0.31 52.88 17.18
N LEU A 5 0.92 52.67 18.36
CA LEU A 5 1.58 51.40 18.73
C LEU A 5 0.59 50.22 18.76
N ILE A 6 -0.63 50.43 19.27
CA ILE A 6 -1.68 49.40 19.27
C ILE A 6 -2.11 49.05 17.84
N ILE A 7 -2.32 50.06 16.98
CA ILE A 7 -2.72 49.83 15.57
C ILE A 7 -1.62 49.07 14.82
N LEU A 8 -0.35 49.46 14.98
CA LEU A 8 0.79 48.75 14.37
C LEU A 8 0.91 47.31 14.87
N SER A 9 0.63 47.06 16.16
CA SER A 9 0.62 45.71 16.73
C SER A 9 -0.49 44.84 16.15
N ILE A 10 -1.70 45.39 15.97
CA ILE A 10 -2.83 44.68 15.35
C ILE A 10 -2.54 44.38 13.88
N ILE A 11 -1.97 45.32 13.13
CA ILE A 11 -1.59 45.12 11.73
C ILE A 11 -0.51 44.04 11.61
N ALA A 12 0.41 43.93 12.58
CA ALA A 12 1.42 42.87 12.62
C ALA A 12 0.85 41.51 13.06
N LEU A 13 -0.13 41.47 13.99
CA LEU A 13 -0.75 40.22 14.47
C LEU A 13 -1.81 39.67 13.53
N ALA A 14 -2.56 40.51 12.82
CA ALA A 14 -3.61 40.09 11.90
C ALA A 14 -3.14 39.07 10.85
N PRO A 15 -2.01 39.26 10.13
CA PRO A 15 -1.54 38.28 9.16
C PRO A 15 -1.06 36.98 9.84
N ILE A 16 -0.48 37.06 11.03
CA ILE A 16 -0.08 35.87 11.81
C ILE A 16 -1.32 35.07 12.21
N MET A 17 -2.37 35.74 12.70
CA MET A 17 -3.64 35.11 13.02
C MET A 17 -4.27 34.46 11.78
N LEU A 18 -4.20 35.13 10.63
CA LEU A 18 -4.72 34.61 9.37
C LEU A 18 -3.96 33.34 8.95
N ILE A 19 -2.62 33.31 9.09
CA ILE A 19 -1.82 32.10 8.87
C ILE A 19 -2.24 30.98 9.84
N VAL A 20 -2.40 31.27 11.13
CA VAL A 20 -2.81 30.25 12.11
C VAL A 20 -4.19 29.67 11.73
N VAL A 21 -5.15 30.51 11.41
CA VAL A 21 -6.53 30.09 11.11
C VAL A 21 -6.62 29.31 9.79
N PHE A 22 -5.90 29.73 8.75
CA PHE A 22 -6.05 29.11 7.43
C PHE A 22 -4.99 28.04 7.12
N ALA A 23 -3.82 28.09 7.77
CA ALA A 23 -2.72 27.17 7.48
C ALA A 23 -2.44 26.17 8.61
N ILE A 24 -2.83 26.42 9.86
CA ILE A 24 -2.52 25.52 11.00
C ILE A 24 -3.77 24.85 11.54
N LEU A 25 -4.82 25.64 11.79
CA LEU A 25 -6.06 25.16 12.41
C LEU A 25 -6.71 23.99 11.65
N PRO A 26 -6.78 23.97 10.30
CA PRO A 26 -7.38 22.84 9.58
C PRO A 26 -6.67 21.51 9.86
N TRP A 27 -5.34 21.50 9.84
CA TRP A 27 -4.55 20.29 10.13
C TRP A 27 -4.64 19.88 11.60
N LEU A 28 -4.67 20.84 12.52
CA LEU A 28 -4.84 20.55 13.94
C LEU A 28 -6.20 19.89 14.21
N LEU A 29 -7.27 20.39 13.58
CA LEU A 29 -8.61 19.80 13.72
C LEU A 29 -8.67 18.38 13.15
N ILE A 30 -8.04 18.13 12.00
CA ILE A 30 -7.92 16.77 11.42
C ILE A 30 -7.16 15.85 12.38
N ALA A 31 -6.00 16.28 12.88
CA ALA A 31 -5.18 15.48 13.80
C ALA A 31 -5.95 15.13 15.09
N ILE A 32 -6.67 16.10 15.67
CA ILE A 32 -7.52 15.87 16.84
C ILE A 32 -8.66 14.90 16.50
N GLY A 33 -9.29 15.07 15.34
CA GLY A 33 -10.37 14.19 14.87
C GLY A 33 -9.93 12.73 14.79
N ILE A 34 -8.80 12.47 14.12
CA ILE A 34 -8.23 11.11 14.00
C ILE A 34 -7.85 10.55 15.37
N TRP A 35 -7.28 11.37 16.25
CA TRP A 35 -6.88 10.92 17.58
C TRP A 35 -8.07 10.49 18.45
N LEU A 36 -9.18 11.23 18.37
CA LEU A 36 -10.41 10.98 19.11
C LEU A 36 -11.29 9.87 18.50
N GLU A 37 -11.07 9.51 17.24
CA GLU A 37 -11.79 8.43 16.58
C GLU A 37 -11.63 7.11 17.37
N PRO A 38 -12.69 6.30 17.56
CA PRO A 38 -12.53 4.98 18.16
C PRO A 38 -11.59 4.12 17.31
N ALA A 39 -10.77 3.29 17.97
CA ALA A 39 -10.00 2.30 17.23
C ALA A 39 -10.95 1.29 16.56
N PRO A 40 -10.58 0.74 15.39
CA PRO A 40 -11.35 -0.34 14.80
C PRO A 40 -11.41 -1.54 15.78
N PRO A 41 -12.48 -2.34 15.73
CA PRO A 41 -12.60 -3.53 16.56
C PRO A 41 -11.44 -4.48 16.26
N ALA A 42 -10.91 -5.15 17.28
CA ALA A 42 -9.81 -6.09 17.11
C ALA A 42 -10.07 -7.06 15.95
N PRO A 43 -9.07 -7.30 15.08
CA PRO A 43 -9.27 -8.14 13.92
C PRO A 43 -9.51 -9.58 14.38
N LYS A 44 -10.43 -10.27 13.69
CA LYS A 44 -10.73 -11.67 13.99
C LYS A 44 -9.54 -12.60 13.73
N LEU A 45 -8.69 -12.21 12.79
CA LEU A 45 -7.54 -12.97 12.30
C LEU A 45 -6.29 -12.12 12.49
N THR A 46 -5.32 -12.58 13.29
CA THR A 46 -4.08 -11.84 13.57
C THR A 46 -2.89 -12.39 12.79
N TYR A 47 -3.02 -13.59 12.26
CA TYR A 47 -2.04 -14.23 11.39
C TYR A 47 -2.75 -15.14 10.41
N ALA A 48 -2.35 -15.10 9.14
CA ALA A 48 -2.66 -16.16 8.20
C ALA A 48 -1.59 -16.35 7.13
N GLU A 49 -1.53 -17.56 6.62
CA GLU A 49 -0.65 -17.96 5.52
C GLU A 49 -1.49 -18.40 4.33
N PHE A 50 -1.36 -17.69 3.22
CA PHE A 50 -2.14 -17.85 2.00
C PHE A 50 -1.26 -18.42 0.90
N PRO A 51 -1.35 -19.71 0.58
CA PRO A 51 -0.68 -20.29 -0.57
C PRO A 51 -1.21 -19.65 -1.85
N PHE A 52 -0.32 -19.36 -2.79
CA PHE A 52 -0.73 -18.86 -4.09
C PHE A 52 0.02 -19.56 -5.22
N ARG A 53 -0.60 -19.50 -6.39
CA ARG A 53 -0.01 -19.90 -7.66
C ARG A 53 -0.18 -18.80 -8.68
N LEU A 54 0.94 -18.37 -9.24
CA LEU A 54 1.00 -17.45 -10.37
C LEU A 54 1.47 -18.21 -11.62
N GLU A 55 0.65 -18.19 -12.66
CA GLU A 55 0.96 -18.74 -13.98
C GLU A 55 1.04 -17.59 -14.98
N PHE A 56 2.17 -17.50 -15.68
CA PHE A 56 2.42 -16.44 -16.65
C PHE A 56 3.24 -16.97 -17.81
N GLU A 57 3.10 -16.33 -18.96
CA GLU A 57 3.93 -16.56 -20.12
C GLU A 57 5.01 -15.46 -20.18
N SER A 58 6.26 -15.83 -20.44
CA SER A 58 7.35 -14.90 -20.71
C SER A 58 8.17 -15.40 -21.88
N GLN A 59 8.34 -14.56 -22.91
CA GLN A 59 9.11 -14.90 -24.11
C GLN A 59 8.68 -16.23 -24.76
N GLY A 60 7.36 -16.51 -24.81
CA GLY A 60 6.80 -17.72 -25.38
C GLY A 60 6.88 -18.98 -24.49
N LYS A 61 7.34 -18.86 -23.24
CA LYS A 61 7.41 -19.98 -22.28
C LYS A 61 6.42 -19.78 -21.14
N LEU A 62 5.64 -20.82 -20.86
CA LEU A 62 4.79 -20.87 -19.68
C LEU A 62 5.63 -21.14 -18.43
N LEU A 63 5.50 -20.27 -17.44
CA LEU A 63 6.20 -20.32 -16.16
C LEU A 63 5.17 -20.36 -15.03
N THR A 64 5.57 -20.95 -13.90
CA THR A 64 4.72 -21.05 -12.70
C THR A 64 5.54 -20.75 -11.46
N ILE A 65 5.04 -19.81 -10.65
CA ILE A 65 5.56 -19.51 -9.32
C ILE A 65 4.54 -20.00 -8.29
N LYS A 66 5.03 -20.67 -7.25
CA LYS A 66 4.25 -21.11 -6.10
C LYS A 66 4.96 -20.67 -4.85
N ASP A 67 4.24 -20.00 -3.97
CA ASP A 67 4.75 -19.56 -2.68
C ASP A 67 3.56 -19.35 -1.72
N SER A 68 3.80 -18.82 -0.54
CA SER A 68 2.76 -18.43 0.39
C SER A 68 2.98 -17.01 0.89
N LEU A 69 1.92 -16.21 0.83
CA LEU A 69 1.88 -14.87 1.41
C LEU A 69 1.51 -14.99 2.88
N ILE A 70 2.40 -14.57 3.77
CA ILE A 70 2.16 -14.57 5.20
C ILE A 70 1.75 -13.16 5.62
N CYS A 71 0.55 -13.04 6.17
CA CYS A 71 -0.02 -11.78 6.64
C CYS A 71 -0.09 -11.79 8.17
N LYS A 72 0.40 -10.74 8.82
CA LYS A 72 0.41 -10.60 10.27
C LYS A 72 -0.07 -9.22 10.71
N TYR A 73 -0.91 -9.19 11.73
CA TYR A 73 -1.34 -7.95 12.38
C TYR A 73 -0.15 -7.24 13.07
N ASP A 74 -0.01 -5.94 12.82
CA ASP A 74 1.06 -5.07 13.33
C ASP A 74 0.52 -3.88 14.16
N GLY A 75 -0.74 -3.95 14.61
CA GLY A 75 -1.35 -2.92 15.44
C GLY A 75 -2.26 -1.95 14.66
N ILE A 76 -2.40 -0.73 15.17
CA ILE A 76 -3.27 0.29 14.56
C ILE A 76 -2.44 1.39 13.91
N GLY A 77 -2.69 1.64 12.63
CA GLY A 77 -2.19 2.79 11.88
C GLY A 77 -3.17 3.96 11.92
N MET A 78 -2.69 5.15 11.57
CA MET A 78 -3.52 6.34 11.44
C MET A 78 -3.06 7.20 10.26
N ASN A 79 -3.99 7.66 9.42
CA ASN A 79 -3.72 8.64 8.36
C ASN A 79 -4.94 9.56 8.12
N GLU A 80 -4.72 10.66 7.42
CA GLU A 80 -5.73 11.71 7.21
C GLU A 80 -6.86 11.31 6.26
N GLY A 81 -6.66 10.30 5.41
CA GLY A 81 -7.66 9.86 4.44
C GLY A 81 -8.67 8.85 4.98
N VAL A 82 -8.22 7.96 5.87
CA VAL A 82 -8.99 6.80 6.35
C VAL A 82 -9.22 6.85 7.87
N GLY A 83 -8.47 7.67 8.61
CA GLY A 83 -8.52 7.68 10.06
C GLY A 83 -7.71 6.53 10.64
N LYS A 84 -8.25 5.85 11.67
CA LYS A 84 -7.62 4.67 12.28
C LYS A 84 -7.93 3.38 11.51
N TYR A 85 -6.91 2.57 11.23
CA TYR A 85 -7.04 1.32 10.48
C TYR A 85 -6.13 0.22 11.05
N HIS A 86 -6.45 -1.05 10.76
CA HIS A 86 -5.55 -2.15 11.09
C HIS A 86 -4.30 -2.07 10.24
N LYS A 87 -3.15 -2.05 10.91
CA LYS A 87 -1.86 -2.14 10.26
C LYS A 87 -1.49 -3.61 10.09
N TRP A 88 -1.08 -3.97 8.89
CA TRP A 88 -0.65 -5.31 8.55
C TRP A 88 0.81 -5.31 8.10
N LYS A 89 1.48 -6.44 8.31
CA LYS A 89 2.78 -6.77 7.73
C LYS A 89 2.63 -8.01 6.87
N ASP A 90 3.33 -8.03 5.75
CA ASP A 90 3.44 -9.19 4.88
C ASP A 90 4.89 -9.58 4.62
N TYR A 91 5.05 -10.83 4.24
CA TYR A 91 6.28 -11.40 3.69
C TYR A 91 5.96 -12.72 3.00
N PHE A 92 6.82 -13.14 2.10
CA PHE A 92 6.71 -14.43 1.43
C PHE A 92 7.37 -15.53 2.25
N ALA A 93 6.76 -16.72 2.29
CA ALA A 93 7.28 -17.87 3.02
C ALA A 93 8.65 -18.32 2.51
N SER A 94 8.92 -18.15 1.21
CA SER A 94 10.25 -18.39 0.63
C SER A 94 11.34 -17.41 1.09
N GLY A 95 10.97 -16.28 1.70
CA GLY A 95 11.89 -15.22 2.10
C GLY A 95 12.32 -14.29 0.97
N ILE A 96 11.74 -14.42 -0.24
CA ILE A 96 11.90 -13.41 -1.29
C ILE A 96 11.21 -12.11 -0.88
N GLU A 97 11.72 -10.98 -1.37
CA GLU A 97 11.08 -9.68 -1.13
C GLU A 97 9.98 -9.35 -2.14
N ARG A 98 10.10 -9.85 -3.37
CA ARG A 98 9.21 -9.55 -4.50
C ARG A 98 9.09 -10.76 -5.42
N ILE A 99 7.93 -10.88 -6.08
CA ILE A 99 7.70 -11.92 -7.10
C ILE A 99 8.22 -11.40 -8.44
N THR A 100 9.47 -11.72 -8.78
CA THR A 100 10.09 -11.28 -10.04
C THR A 100 9.57 -12.08 -11.23
N LEU A 101 8.95 -11.40 -12.19
CA LEU A 101 8.52 -11.95 -13.49
C LEU A 101 9.68 -11.93 -14.50
N LEU A 102 10.44 -10.85 -14.50
CA LEU A 102 11.59 -10.66 -15.39
C LEU A 102 12.61 -9.72 -14.76
N LYS A 103 13.87 -10.17 -14.67
CA LYS A 103 14.99 -9.32 -14.28
C LYS A 103 15.62 -8.72 -15.54
N ILE A 104 15.59 -7.38 -15.66
CA ILE A 104 16.15 -6.65 -16.81
C ILE A 104 17.63 -6.34 -16.57
N SER A 105 17.96 -5.91 -15.35
CA SER A 105 19.33 -5.68 -14.88
C SER A 105 19.41 -5.89 -13.37
N ASP A 106 20.57 -5.67 -12.75
CA ASP A 106 20.70 -5.71 -11.29
C ASP A 106 19.89 -4.61 -10.57
N ASN A 107 19.52 -3.57 -11.30
CA ASN A 107 18.88 -2.38 -10.78
C ASN A 107 17.45 -2.19 -11.30
N GLN A 108 16.96 -3.14 -12.12
CA GLN A 108 15.66 -3.03 -12.78
C GLN A 108 15.03 -4.40 -12.97
N GLU A 109 13.79 -4.54 -12.54
CA GLU A 109 13.02 -5.77 -12.66
C GLU A 109 11.53 -5.49 -12.80
N ILE A 110 10.82 -6.45 -13.37
CA ILE A 110 9.36 -6.47 -13.51
C ILE A 110 8.83 -7.47 -12.48
N ASN A 111 7.95 -6.99 -11.61
CA ASN A 111 7.44 -7.74 -10.46
C ASN A 111 5.93 -7.88 -10.54
N TYR A 112 5.42 -8.97 -9.96
CA TYR A 112 4.01 -9.17 -9.70
C TYR A 112 3.69 -8.80 -8.24
N GLU A 113 2.59 -8.09 -8.02
CA GLU A 113 2.10 -7.75 -6.69
C GLU A 113 0.78 -8.49 -6.41
N PRO A 114 0.76 -9.45 -5.47
CA PRO A 114 -0.40 -10.31 -5.23
C PRO A 114 -1.58 -9.59 -4.52
N GLY A 115 -1.39 -8.33 -4.12
CA GLY A 115 -2.38 -7.52 -3.41
C GLY A 115 -2.01 -7.23 -1.95
N CYS A 116 -2.77 -6.34 -1.32
CA CYS A 116 -2.52 -5.89 0.04
C CYS A 116 -3.03 -6.88 1.09
N PRO A 117 -2.34 -7.06 2.23
CA PRO A 117 -2.74 -7.98 3.30
C PRO A 117 -4.13 -7.74 3.87
N GLU A 118 -4.57 -6.48 3.91
CA GLU A 118 -5.89 -6.09 4.41
C GLU A 118 -7.03 -6.80 3.67
N SER A 119 -6.89 -6.96 2.34
CA SER A 119 -7.88 -7.66 1.50
C SER A 119 -8.00 -9.14 1.89
N PHE A 120 -6.87 -9.79 2.17
CA PHE A 120 -6.83 -11.19 2.59
C PHE A 120 -7.33 -11.40 4.02
N MET A 121 -6.98 -10.48 4.94
CA MET A 121 -7.18 -10.68 6.38
C MET A 121 -8.55 -10.24 6.89
N GLU A 122 -9.16 -9.23 6.28
CA GLU A 122 -10.42 -8.65 6.79
C GLU A 122 -11.67 -9.26 6.14
N GLY A 123 -11.51 -10.26 5.26
CA GLY A 123 -12.64 -10.88 4.59
C GLY A 123 -13.43 -9.90 3.71
N LYS A 124 -12.80 -8.79 3.31
CA LYS A 124 -13.16 -8.04 2.09
C LYS A 124 -12.80 -8.97 0.94
N GLY A 125 -13.62 -10.01 0.76
CA GLY A 125 -13.21 -11.30 0.22
C GLY A 125 -12.61 -11.23 -1.18
N SER A 126 -12.38 -12.40 -1.76
CA SER A 126 -12.09 -12.61 -3.18
C SER A 126 -13.05 -11.91 -4.18
N ASN A 127 -14.04 -11.13 -3.70
CA ASN A 127 -14.96 -10.27 -4.42
C ASN A 127 -14.82 -8.77 -4.08
N PHE A 128 -13.81 -8.34 -3.32
CA PHE A 128 -13.02 -7.23 -3.82
C PHE A 128 -12.37 -7.86 -5.07
N GLU A 129 -13.09 -7.81 -6.19
CA GLU A 129 -12.43 -7.80 -7.49
C GLU A 129 -11.14 -6.98 -7.30
N LEU A 130 -10.05 -7.38 -7.93
CA LEU A 130 -8.86 -6.54 -8.09
C LEU A 130 -9.22 -5.25 -8.90
N ILE A 131 -10.25 -4.50 -8.48
CA ILE A 131 -10.72 -3.19 -8.97
C ILE A 131 -9.64 -2.13 -8.74
N TYR A 132 -8.64 -2.40 -7.92
CA TYR A 132 -7.54 -1.47 -7.69
C TYR A 132 -6.20 -2.02 -8.15
N ALA A 133 -6.18 -2.43 -9.42
CA ALA A 133 -5.04 -2.25 -10.30
C ALA A 133 -5.43 -2.56 -11.76
N PRO A 134 -5.54 -1.58 -12.69
CA PRO A 134 -5.48 -1.89 -14.13
C PRO A 134 -4.11 -2.45 -14.55
N PHE A 135 -3.20 -2.63 -13.60
CA PHE A 135 -1.83 -3.04 -13.81
C PHE A 135 -1.63 -4.50 -13.44
N ASP A 136 -1.00 -5.23 -14.36
CA ASP A 136 -0.66 -6.64 -14.22
C ASP A 136 0.73 -6.84 -13.60
N ALA A 137 1.54 -5.79 -13.56
CA ALA A 137 2.89 -5.81 -13.02
C ALA A 137 3.35 -4.42 -12.57
N VAL A 138 4.44 -4.40 -11.82
CA VAL A 138 5.15 -3.20 -11.41
C VAL A 138 6.60 -3.27 -11.91
N GLU A 139 7.04 -2.23 -12.59
CA GLU A 139 8.45 -1.99 -12.86
C GLU A 139 9.10 -1.39 -11.63
N PHE A 140 10.09 -2.08 -11.10
CA PHE A 140 10.94 -1.60 -10.03
C PHE A 140 12.29 -1.17 -10.58
N LYS A 141 12.71 0.06 -10.27
CA LYS A 141 14.03 0.60 -10.58
C LYS A 141 14.71 1.12 -9.33
N THR A 142 16.02 0.92 -9.23
CA THR A 142 16.83 1.53 -8.16
C THR A 142 18.21 1.93 -8.64
N ASP A 143 18.71 3.06 -8.15
CA ASP A 143 20.11 3.47 -8.32
C ASP A 143 20.94 3.29 -7.03
N GLY A 144 20.38 2.59 -6.04
CA GLY A 144 20.92 2.40 -4.69
C GLY A 144 20.58 3.52 -3.70
N LYS A 145 20.18 4.71 -4.17
CA LYS A 145 19.73 5.83 -3.31
C LYS A 145 18.22 6.04 -3.41
N TYR A 146 17.71 5.95 -4.61
CA TYR A 146 16.31 6.12 -4.96
C TYR A 146 15.74 4.80 -5.44
N LYS A 147 14.46 4.62 -5.14
CA LYS A 147 13.66 3.49 -5.57
C LYS A 147 12.43 4.08 -6.27
N GLU A 148 12.14 3.55 -7.45
CA GLU A 148 11.02 3.95 -8.28
C GLU A 148 10.17 2.73 -8.58
N TRP A 149 8.85 2.92 -8.50
CA TRP A 149 7.85 1.93 -8.82
C TRP A 149 6.92 2.54 -9.87
N SER A 150 6.71 1.82 -10.96
CA SER A 150 5.80 2.23 -12.02
C SER A 150 4.87 1.08 -12.37
N HIS A 151 3.57 1.33 -12.34
CA HIS A 151 2.56 0.35 -12.69
C HIS A 151 2.59 0.09 -14.20
N ILE A 152 2.46 -1.16 -14.61
CA ILE A 152 2.42 -1.58 -16.02
C ILE A 152 1.11 -2.32 -16.28
N GLU A 153 0.33 -1.80 -17.23
CA GLU A 153 -0.90 -2.45 -17.69
C GLU A 153 -0.61 -3.68 -18.56
N ALA A 154 -1.60 -4.58 -18.66
CA ALA A 154 -1.51 -5.85 -19.40
C ALA A 154 -0.95 -5.69 -20.82
N GLU A 155 -1.48 -4.71 -21.57
CA GLU A 155 -1.09 -4.47 -22.95
C GLU A 155 0.36 -3.98 -23.05
N GLU A 156 0.77 -3.07 -22.17
CA GLU A 156 2.15 -2.58 -22.14
C GLU A 156 3.13 -3.69 -21.72
N LEU A 157 2.74 -4.50 -20.72
CA LEU A 157 3.52 -5.63 -20.24
C LEU A 157 3.80 -6.63 -21.36
N PHE A 158 2.78 -6.94 -22.17
CA PHE A 158 2.93 -7.81 -23.32
C PHE A 158 3.75 -7.15 -24.44
N ASN A 159 3.40 -5.93 -24.84
CA ASN A 159 4.06 -5.27 -25.97
C ASN A 159 5.55 -5.02 -25.73
N ARG A 160 5.93 -4.57 -24.53
CA ARG A 160 7.33 -4.24 -24.20
C ARG A 160 8.16 -5.43 -23.77
N TYR A 161 7.57 -6.34 -22.97
CA TYR A 161 8.33 -7.40 -22.30
C TYR A 161 7.97 -8.81 -22.77
N GLN A 162 6.95 -8.96 -23.62
CA GLN A 162 6.43 -10.24 -24.06
C GLN A 162 6.04 -11.13 -22.86
N ILE A 163 5.45 -10.49 -21.84
CA ILE A 163 4.94 -11.14 -20.63
C ILE A 163 3.41 -11.06 -20.64
N LYS A 164 2.76 -12.15 -20.26
CA LYS A 164 1.32 -12.21 -20.11
C LYS A 164 0.96 -12.98 -18.84
N ILE A 165 0.21 -12.37 -17.94
CA ILE A 165 -0.35 -13.08 -16.79
C ILE A 165 -1.49 -13.97 -17.30
N ILE A 166 -1.42 -15.26 -17.00
CA ILE A 166 -2.42 -16.23 -17.43
C ILE A 166 -3.43 -16.46 -16.33
N ASN A 167 -2.95 -16.67 -15.11
CA ASN A 167 -3.79 -16.93 -13.95
C ASN A 167 -3.05 -16.58 -12.66
N PHE A 168 -3.79 -16.01 -11.72
CA PHE A 168 -3.33 -15.85 -10.33
C PHE A 168 -4.42 -16.41 -9.43
N ASN A 169 -4.06 -17.40 -8.62
CA ASN A 169 -4.96 -18.04 -7.68
C ASN A 169 -4.34 -18.01 -6.29
N VAL A 170 -5.15 -17.63 -5.30
CA VAL A 170 -4.82 -17.72 -3.88
C VAL A 170 -5.78 -18.71 -3.25
N ASP A 171 -5.22 -19.72 -2.60
CA ASP A 171 -5.97 -20.74 -1.88
C ASP A 171 -6.40 -20.22 -0.50
N ASP A 172 -7.36 -20.92 0.12
CA ASP A 172 -7.75 -20.68 1.51
C ASP A 172 -6.52 -20.77 2.45
N PRO A 173 -6.50 -19.99 3.54
CA PRO A 173 -5.33 -19.94 4.41
C PRO A 173 -5.08 -21.30 5.08
N ILE A 174 -3.84 -21.79 4.97
CA ILE A 174 -3.43 -23.09 5.51
C ILE A 174 -3.07 -23.03 7.00
N LEU A 175 -2.77 -21.84 7.51
CA LEU A 175 -2.54 -21.57 8.91
C LEU A 175 -3.22 -20.26 9.28
N THR A 176 -3.92 -20.24 10.42
CA THR A 176 -4.59 -19.07 10.96
C THR A 176 -4.37 -18.96 12.46
N LYS A 177 -4.31 -17.73 12.98
CA LYS A 177 -4.38 -17.47 14.42
C LYS A 177 -5.41 -16.39 14.71
N THR A 178 -6.17 -16.61 15.77
CA THR A 178 -7.16 -15.68 16.32
C THR A 178 -6.69 -15.28 17.73
N ASP A 179 -6.86 -14.02 18.09
CA ASP A 179 -6.61 -13.54 19.46
C ASP A 179 -7.80 -13.85 20.39
#